data_AF-A0A7C2EKX9-F1
#
_entry.id   AF-A0A7C2EKX9-F1
#
_cell.length_a   1.000
_cell.length_b   1.000
_cell.length_c   1.000
_cell.angle_alpha   90.00
_cell.angle_beta   90.00
_cell.angle_gamma   90.00
#
_symmetry.space_group_name_H-M   'P 1'
#
loop_
_entity.id
_entity.type
_entity.pdbx_description
1 polymer ?
#
loop_
_entity_poly.entity_id
_entity_poly.type
_entity_poly.pdbx_seq_one_letter_code
_entity_poly.pdbx_strand_id
1 'polypeptide(L)'
;MSRRAVFLVSVVVQTVLAAWLLLAGRVVTGVGAGPVGFPLLTGVLVGGGVFFILSWAPTLGREVNVGEWRRLVPQVIFFIFRAATEEVLWRGFALTWLMAVAGPVAGFLGATVAFALAHGYFQGLPGVAVHAFTGTVFASAFLATRSLAAAVAAHAVYNTLVVIHRGVQRDRAAAQPPAGRDPAQPFADHAALRPSASPGAQLSSVAPMAQSLAGPPFLQPSEQPERREGIPVAELDNVSKRFGRIRALDEVTLTLHAGEVLFLLGPNGAGKTTAISILIGLRQPDRGRARLFGLDPRLPRARRELGVMLQEVTFPPTLRVGEIVDLVRGHYPRPLPRRDVLGLVGLSGVEMRQVGGLSNGQRRRLAVALAFAGAPRAVVLDEPTVGLDVESRRQVWEMIRRYAAEGGAVFLTSHFLHEAEALATRVAVIDRGRIVAHSTVEGIKARVGLKRVRLRADALPVLPGVARLDRSGDTYTIYTADADQVVRMLVTEGVAFRDLEVHPTDLEEAFLAITGGTDAAGG
;
A
#
# COMPACT_ATOMS: atom_id res chain seq x y z
N MET A 1 -2.89 10.08 -8.47
CA MET A 1 -2.68 10.89 -7.24
C MET A 1 -3.96 10.84 -6.40
N SER A 2 -3.86 10.61 -5.09
CA SER A 2 -5.03 10.74 -4.20
C SER A 2 -5.53 12.19 -4.18
N ARG A 3 -6.82 12.44 -3.91
CA ARG A 3 -7.36 13.82 -3.76
C ARG A 3 -6.53 14.66 -2.77
N ARG A 4 -5.87 14.00 -1.81
CA ARG A 4 -4.93 14.61 -0.84
C ARG A 4 -3.60 15.03 -1.46
N ALA A 5 -3.02 14.20 -2.34
CA ALA A 5 -1.80 14.55 -3.07
C ALA A 5 -2.05 15.68 -4.07
N VAL A 6 -3.24 15.71 -4.70
CA VAL A 6 -3.64 16.81 -5.60
C VAL A 6 -3.77 18.13 -4.82
N PHE A 7 -4.40 18.11 -3.64
CA PHE A 7 -4.52 19.28 -2.78
C PHE A 7 -3.16 19.77 -2.26
N LEU A 8 -2.30 18.87 -1.78
CA LEU A 8 -0.98 19.23 -1.25
C LEU A 8 -0.09 19.83 -2.34
N VAL A 9 -0.10 19.25 -3.55
CA VAL A 9 0.64 19.79 -4.70
C VAL A 9 0.09 21.15 -5.13
N SER A 10 -1.23 21.34 -5.12
CA SER A 10 -1.84 22.64 -5.41
C SER A 10 -1.38 23.73 -4.44
N VAL A 11 -1.33 23.42 -3.14
CA VAL A 11 -0.91 24.38 -2.11
C VAL A 11 0.59 24.70 -2.24
N VAL A 12 1.44 23.70 -2.47
CA VAL A 12 2.89 23.91 -2.67
C VAL A 12 3.15 24.78 -3.90
N VAL A 13 2.46 24.51 -5.01
CA VAL A 13 2.59 25.29 -6.25
C VAL A 13 2.15 26.74 -6.05
N GLN A 14 1.01 26.97 -5.38
CA GLN A 14 0.52 28.32 -5.10
C GLN A 14 1.45 29.12 -4.17
N THR A 15 2.04 28.46 -3.16
CA THR A 15 3.00 29.11 -2.25
C THR A 15 4.32 29.46 -2.95
N VAL A 16 4.81 28.59 -3.84
CA VAL A 16 6.04 28.86 -4.60
C VAL A 16 5.83 29.96 -5.65
N LEU A 17 4.67 29.97 -6.33
CA LEU A 17 4.32 31.02 -7.28
C LEU A 17 4.19 32.39 -6.57
N ALA A 18 3.61 32.41 -5.37
CA ALA A 18 3.53 33.61 -4.54
C ALA A 18 4.91 34.12 -4.09
N ALA A 19 5.79 33.22 -3.63
CA ALA A 19 7.16 33.56 -3.27
C ALA A 19 7.97 34.09 -4.46
N TRP A 20 7.77 33.51 -5.65
CA TRP A 20 8.42 33.96 -6.87
C TRP A 20 7.94 35.33 -7.31
N LEU A 21 6.63 35.62 -7.28
CA LEU A 21 6.10 36.96 -7.60
C LEU A 21 6.63 38.04 -6.64
N LEU A 22 6.83 37.69 -5.37
CA LEU A 22 7.45 38.58 -4.37
C LEU A 22 8.94 38.83 -4.64
N LEU A 23 9.67 37.82 -5.13
CA LEU A 23 11.09 37.92 -5.49
C LEU A 23 11.30 38.62 -6.84
N ALA A 24 10.42 38.39 -7.82
CA ALA A 24 10.46 39.03 -9.14
C ALA A 24 10.23 40.54 -9.05
N GLY A 25 9.51 41.02 -8.03
CA GLY A 25 9.36 42.45 -7.72
C GLY A 25 10.64 43.16 -7.24
N ARG A 26 11.74 42.42 -6.97
CA ARG A 26 13.05 43.00 -6.59
C ARG A 26 14.07 43.05 -7.73
N VAL A 27 13.74 42.54 -8.92
CA VAL A 27 14.59 42.64 -10.10
C VAL A 27 13.88 43.46 -11.17
N VAL A 28 13.94 44.77 -11.00
CA VAL A 28 13.80 45.72 -12.12
C VAL A 28 15.15 46.39 -12.26
N THR A 29 15.88 46.07 -13.33
CA THR A 29 17.00 46.90 -13.79
C THR A 29 16.86 47.13 -15.29
N GLY A 30 16.50 48.37 -15.66
CA GLY A 30 16.91 48.98 -16.92
C GLY A 30 15.88 48.97 -18.06
N VAL A 31 15.43 50.16 -18.44
CA VAL A 31 14.53 50.49 -19.56
C VAL A 31 15.33 50.68 -20.87
N GLY A 32 14.75 50.29 -22.02
CA GLY A 32 15.18 50.74 -23.34
C GLY A 32 14.11 50.46 -24.42
N ALA A 33 13.63 51.52 -25.08
CA ALA A 33 12.57 51.50 -26.09
C ALA A 33 13.10 51.23 -27.50
N GLY A 34 12.35 50.49 -28.32
CA GLY A 34 12.56 50.31 -29.77
C GLY A 34 11.53 49.36 -30.39
N PRO A 35 10.94 49.67 -31.56
CA PRO A 35 9.81 48.94 -32.11
C PRO A 35 10.22 47.76 -33.02
N VAL A 36 9.36 46.74 -33.03
CA VAL A 36 9.36 45.57 -33.94
C VAL A 36 10.51 44.57 -33.74
N GLY A 37 10.16 43.41 -33.19
CA GLY A 37 11.00 42.22 -33.16
C GLY A 37 10.85 41.46 -31.85
N PHE A 38 10.01 40.43 -31.83
CA PHE A 38 10.15 39.33 -30.86
C PHE A 38 11.59 38.81 -30.94
N PRO A 39 12.38 38.81 -29.86
CA PRO A 39 12.84 37.51 -29.34
C PRO A 39 13.24 37.44 -27.85
N LEU A 40 13.42 36.20 -27.40
CA LEU A 40 14.45 35.73 -26.44
C LEU A 40 14.24 35.73 -24.91
N LEU A 41 13.07 36.12 -24.36
CA LEU A 41 12.84 36.02 -22.90
C LEU A 41 11.80 35.00 -22.45
N THR A 42 11.45 34.05 -23.32
CA THR A 42 10.61 32.88 -22.99
C THR A 42 11.46 31.62 -22.71
N GLY A 43 12.76 31.64 -23.06
CA GLY A 43 13.64 30.47 -22.96
C GLY A 43 14.35 30.25 -21.62
N VAL A 44 14.49 31.29 -20.79
CA VAL A 44 15.23 31.20 -19.51
C VAL A 44 14.29 30.88 -18.33
N LEU A 45 12.99 31.08 -18.50
CA LEU A 45 11.95 30.91 -17.46
C LEU A 45 11.65 29.45 -17.08
N VAL A 46 12.30 28.47 -17.72
CA VAL A 46 12.16 27.04 -17.38
C VAL A 46 13.24 26.55 -16.40
N GLY A 47 14.34 27.31 -16.22
CA GLY A 47 15.52 26.81 -15.48
C GLY A 47 15.48 27.00 -13.97
N GLY A 48 14.97 28.12 -13.47
CA GLY A 48 15.16 28.51 -12.05
C GLY A 48 14.06 28.07 -11.08
N GLY A 49 12.79 28.31 -11.43
CA GLY A 49 11.64 28.03 -10.55
C GLY A 49 11.27 26.54 -10.48
N VAL A 50 11.40 25.82 -11.59
CA VAL A 50 11.17 24.36 -11.66
C VAL A 50 12.21 23.62 -10.82
N PHE A 51 13.46 24.05 -10.85
CA PHE A 51 14.54 23.45 -10.05
C PHE A 51 14.31 23.60 -8.55
N PHE A 52 13.77 24.73 -8.10
CA PHE A 52 13.51 24.97 -6.68
C PHE A 52 12.36 24.10 -6.13
N ILE A 53 11.30 23.88 -6.92
CA ILE A 53 10.19 22.96 -6.56
C ILE A 53 10.67 21.51 -6.56
N LEU A 54 11.51 21.13 -7.53
CA LEU A 54 12.06 19.78 -7.61
C LEU A 54 13.08 19.49 -6.51
N SER A 55 13.81 20.50 -6.03
CA SER A 55 14.76 20.38 -4.92
C SER A 55 14.10 20.38 -3.53
N TRP A 56 12.86 20.87 -3.39
CA TRP A 56 12.16 20.95 -2.11
C TRP A 56 11.16 19.81 -1.89
N ALA A 57 11.03 18.87 -2.82
CA ALA A 57 10.39 17.59 -2.53
C ALA A 57 11.32 16.83 -1.55
N PRO A 58 10.93 16.62 -0.28
CA PRO A 58 11.76 15.87 0.64
C PRO A 58 11.79 14.42 0.15
N THR A 59 12.90 14.06 -0.49
CA THR A 59 13.28 12.69 -0.73
C THR A 59 13.50 12.02 0.62
N LEU A 60 12.49 11.29 1.08
CA LEU A 60 12.70 10.10 1.90
C LEU A 60 13.55 9.11 1.09
N GLY A 61 14.88 9.28 1.16
CA GLY A 61 15.88 8.22 1.11
C GLY A 61 15.87 7.22 -0.05
N ARG A 62 15.58 7.60 -1.30
CA ARG A 62 15.87 6.74 -2.47
C ARG A 62 16.47 7.52 -3.64
N GLU A 63 17.51 6.95 -4.24
CA GLU A 63 18.04 7.37 -5.54
C GLU A 63 16.96 7.19 -6.61
N VAL A 64 16.50 8.30 -7.19
CA VAL A 64 15.49 8.29 -8.25
C VAL A 64 16.19 8.13 -9.60
N ASN A 65 15.74 7.14 -10.37
CA ASN A 65 16.33 6.79 -11.66
C ASN A 65 16.04 7.87 -12.72
N VAL A 66 17.06 8.33 -13.44
CA VAL A 66 16.99 9.37 -14.49
C VAL A 66 15.94 9.06 -15.58
N GLY A 67 15.61 7.79 -15.79
CA GLY A 67 14.56 7.35 -16.72
C GLY A 67 13.11 7.69 -16.28
N GLU A 68 12.83 7.73 -14.97
CA GLU A 68 11.51 8.12 -14.44
C GLU A 68 11.31 9.63 -14.51
N TRP A 69 12.38 10.39 -14.27
CA TRP A 69 12.41 11.84 -14.43
C TRP A 69 12.03 12.27 -15.85
N ARG A 70 12.54 11.59 -16.88
CA ARG A 70 12.20 11.90 -18.29
C ARG A 70 10.71 11.73 -18.64
N ARG A 71 9.96 10.90 -17.89
CA ARG A 71 8.52 10.67 -18.12
C ARG A 71 7.62 11.55 -17.24
N LEU A 72 8.06 11.83 -16.02
CA LEU A 72 7.31 12.65 -15.05
C LEU A 72 7.45 14.15 -15.28
N VAL A 73 8.64 14.61 -15.68
CA VAL A 73 8.92 16.04 -15.87
C VAL A 73 7.98 16.69 -16.89
N PRO A 74 7.73 16.12 -18.09
CA PRO A 74 6.80 16.72 -19.04
C PRO A 74 5.35 16.75 -18.53
N GLN A 75 4.91 15.73 -17.78
CA GLN A 75 3.55 15.64 -17.25
C GLN A 75 3.31 16.61 -16.09
N VAL A 76 4.29 16.74 -15.21
CA VAL A 76 4.28 17.71 -14.10
C VAL A 76 4.38 19.12 -14.66
N ILE A 77 5.26 19.38 -15.64
CA ILE A 77 5.32 20.67 -16.35
C ILE A 77 4.00 20.96 -17.05
N PHE A 78 3.39 20.00 -17.75
CA PHE A 78 2.10 20.18 -18.43
C PHE A 78 0.96 20.47 -17.45
N PHE A 79 0.93 19.80 -16.29
CA PHE A 79 -0.11 20.02 -15.29
C PHE A 79 0.08 21.34 -14.53
N ILE A 80 1.33 21.71 -14.23
CA ILE A 80 1.70 23.01 -13.65
C ILE A 80 1.37 24.12 -14.62
N PHE A 81 1.74 23.98 -15.90
CA PHE A 81 1.34 24.92 -16.94
C PHE A 81 -0.18 24.97 -17.01
N ARG A 82 -0.90 23.87 -17.26
CA ARG A 82 -2.36 23.92 -17.41
C ARG A 82 -3.07 24.56 -16.21
N ALA A 83 -2.73 24.19 -14.97
CA ALA A 83 -3.35 24.77 -13.78
C ALA A 83 -2.99 26.25 -13.58
N ALA A 84 -1.71 26.63 -13.77
CA ALA A 84 -1.27 28.01 -13.63
C ALA A 84 -1.75 28.90 -14.79
N THR A 85 -1.78 28.38 -16.02
CA THR A 85 -2.28 29.11 -17.18
C THR A 85 -3.79 29.25 -17.13
N GLU A 86 -4.55 28.23 -16.72
CA GLU A 86 -6.01 28.37 -16.51
C GLU A 86 -6.29 29.38 -15.38
N GLU A 87 -5.56 29.32 -14.25
CA GLU A 87 -5.74 30.24 -13.12
C GLU A 87 -5.32 31.69 -13.45
N VAL A 88 -4.19 31.89 -14.16
CA VAL A 88 -3.68 33.21 -14.54
C VAL A 88 -4.46 33.81 -15.72
N LEU A 89 -4.84 33.02 -16.72
CA LEU A 89 -5.64 33.52 -17.85
C LEU A 89 -7.06 33.85 -17.42
N TRP A 90 -7.72 33.01 -16.61
CA TRP A 90 -9.07 33.32 -16.13
C TRP A 90 -9.08 34.45 -15.10
N ARG A 91 -8.16 34.45 -14.12
CA ARG A 91 -8.10 35.56 -13.14
C ARG A 91 -7.66 36.85 -13.82
N GLY A 92 -6.70 36.80 -14.75
CA GLY A 92 -6.26 37.96 -15.54
C GLY A 92 -7.40 38.50 -16.41
N PHE A 93 -8.03 37.67 -17.22
CA PHE A 93 -9.12 38.10 -18.10
C PHE A 93 -10.34 38.62 -17.33
N ALA A 94 -10.76 37.91 -16.27
CA ALA A 94 -11.87 38.33 -15.43
C ALA A 94 -11.57 39.62 -14.65
N LEU A 95 -10.37 39.77 -14.04
CA LEU A 95 -10.02 41.02 -13.36
C LEU A 95 -9.93 42.18 -14.36
N THR A 96 -9.21 42.02 -15.47
CA THR A 96 -8.96 43.14 -16.39
C THR A 96 -10.24 43.61 -17.06
N TRP A 97 -11.13 42.69 -17.47
CA TRP A 97 -12.40 43.06 -18.10
C TRP A 97 -13.41 43.62 -17.08
N LEU A 98 -13.59 42.96 -15.93
CA LEU A 98 -14.56 43.43 -14.92
C LEU A 98 -14.12 44.73 -14.24
N MET A 99 -12.81 44.95 -14.04
CA MET A 99 -12.31 46.22 -13.50
C MET A 99 -12.50 47.38 -14.47
N ALA A 100 -12.39 47.14 -15.78
CA ALA A 100 -12.60 48.15 -16.80
C ALA A 100 -14.08 48.59 -16.91
N VAL A 101 -15.02 47.68 -16.64
CA VAL A 101 -16.47 47.93 -16.84
C VAL A 101 -17.18 48.37 -15.56
N ALA A 102 -16.86 47.78 -14.41
CA ALA A 102 -17.57 47.99 -13.15
C ALA A 102 -16.76 48.78 -12.10
N GLY A 103 -15.54 49.17 -12.46
CA GLY A 103 -14.58 49.77 -11.53
C GLY A 103 -13.91 48.74 -10.61
N PRO A 104 -12.84 49.14 -9.90
CA PRO A 104 -11.91 48.21 -9.26
C PRO A 104 -12.55 47.32 -8.18
N VAL A 105 -13.49 47.88 -7.42
CA VAL A 105 -14.12 47.20 -6.26
C VAL A 105 -15.18 46.20 -6.73
N ALA A 106 -16.08 46.62 -7.62
CA ALA A 106 -17.13 45.74 -8.13
C ALA A 106 -16.56 44.66 -9.06
N GLY A 107 -15.52 44.99 -9.84
CA GLY A 107 -14.90 43.99 -10.71
C GLY A 107 -14.16 42.89 -9.95
N PHE A 108 -13.55 43.24 -8.81
CA PHE A 108 -12.89 42.26 -7.94
C PHE A 108 -13.90 41.33 -7.25
N LEU A 109 -14.99 41.88 -6.71
CA LEU A 109 -16.07 41.09 -6.09
C LEU A 109 -16.73 40.15 -7.11
N GLY A 110 -17.02 40.65 -8.31
CA GLY A 110 -17.58 39.85 -9.40
C GLY A 110 -16.68 38.69 -9.83
N ALA A 111 -15.37 38.93 -9.97
CA ALA A 111 -14.41 37.88 -10.35
C ALA A 111 -14.28 36.80 -9.26
N THR A 112 -14.33 37.19 -7.99
CA THR A 112 -14.26 36.26 -6.85
C THR A 112 -15.49 35.35 -6.78
N VAL A 113 -16.69 35.92 -6.99
CA VAL A 113 -17.95 35.16 -6.99
C VAL A 113 -18.04 34.25 -8.22
N ALA A 114 -17.71 34.75 -9.41
CA ALA A 114 -17.71 33.96 -10.64
C ALA A 114 -16.74 32.77 -10.56
N PHE A 115 -15.56 32.97 -9.98
CA PHE A 115 -14.58 31.90 -9.77
C PHE A 115 -15.07 30.86 -8.76
N ALA A 116 -15.62 31.29 -7.62
CA ALA A 116 -16.17 30.38 -6.60
C ALA A 116 -17.32 29.51 -7.16
N LEU A 117 -18.18 30.09 -8.01
CA LEU A 117 -19.28 29.38 -8.67
C LEU A 117 -18.79 28.40 -9.75
N ALA A 118 -17.87 28.84 -10.63
CA ALA A 118 -17.32 28.00 -11.69
C ALA A 118 -16.57 26.79 -11.12
N HIS A 119 -15.77 26.97 -10.07
CA HIS A 119 -15.05 25.87 -9.41
C HIS A 119 -15.97 24.99 -8.56
N GLY A 120 -17.02 25.57 -7.96
CA GLY A 120 -18.04 24.83 -7.19
C GLY A 120 -18.79 23.80 -8.00
N TYR A 121 -19.07 24.11 -9.27
CA TYR A 121 -19.71 23.19 -10.21
C TYR A 121 -18.91 21.89 -10.44
N PHE A 122 -17.57 21.95 -10.35
CA PHE A 122 -16.70 20.78 -10.59
C PHE A 122 -16.28 20.02 -9.32
N GLN A 123 -16.33 20.62 -8.13
CA GLN A 123 -15.70 20.07 -6.91
C GLN A 123 -16.66 19.89 -5.71
N GLY A 124 -17.90 20.39 -5.78
CA GLY A 124 -18.90 20.29 -4.71
C GLY A 124 -18.80 21.38 -3.62
N LEU A 125 -19.86 21.50 -2.82
CA LEU A 125 -20.12 22.60 -1.86
C LEU A 125 -18.98 22.93 -0.86
N PRO A 126 -18.23 21.95 -0.28
CA PRO A 126 -17.15 22.26 0.64
C PRO A 126 -15.94 22.95 -0.01
N GLY A 127 -15.73 22.77 -1.32
CA GLY A 127 -14.67 23.46 -2.07
C GLY A 127 -14.97 24.94 -2.28
N VAL A 128 -16.24 25.30 -2.41
CA VAL A 128 -16.71 26.68 -2.62
C VAL A 128 -16.36 27.56 -1.43
N ALA A 129 -16.57 27.08 -0.20
CA ALA A 129 -16.34 27.85 1.01
C ALA A 129 -14.85 28.24 1.20
N VAL A 130 -13.93 27.33 0.86
CA VAL A 130 -12.48 27.58 0.96
C VAL A 130 -12.03 28.61 -0.08
N HIS A 131 -12.53 28.50 -1.32
CA HIS A 131 -12.18 29.44 -2.37
C HIS A 131 -12.80 30.82 -2.18
N ALA A 132 -14.02 30.90 -1.66
CA ALA A 132 -14.64 32.16 -1.27
C ALA A 132 -13.82 32.87 -0.17
N PHE A 133 -13.47 32.14 0.91
CA PHE A 133 -12.72 32.71 2.03
C PHE A 133 -11.32 33.18 1.61
N THR A 134 -10.61 32.36 0.83
CA THR A 134 -9.27 32.69 0.35
C THR A 134 -9.29 33.88 -0.63
N GLY A 135 -10.34 33.99 -1.46
CA GLY A 135 -10.62 35.16 -2.29
C GLY A 135 -10.85 36.44 -1.46
N THR A 136 -11.59 36.36 -0.36
CA THR A 136 -11.83 37.49 0.55
C THR A 136 -10.54 37.98 1.21
N VAL A 137 -9.69 37.08 1.71
CA VAL A 137 -8.39 37.46 2.33
C VAL A 137 -7.48 38.18 1.32
N PHE A 138 -7.44 37.70 0.08
CA PHE A 138 -6.70 38.35 -1.00
C PHE A 138 -7.28 39.75 -1.30
N ALA A 139 -8.61 39.86 -1.39
CA ALA A 139 -9.32 41.12 -1.61
C ALA A 139 -8.98 42.17 -0.56
N SER A 140 -9.08 41.79 0.72
CA SER A 140 -8.87 42.68 1.85
C SER A 140 -7.43 43.17 1.91
N ALA A 141 -6.45 42.28 1.68
CA ALA A 141 -5.04 42.64 1.63
C ALA A 141 -4.73 43.57 0.44
N PHE A 142 -5.32 43.34 -0.73
CA PHE A 142 -5.17 44.24 -1.88
C PHE A 142 -5.80 45.61 -1.65
N LEU A 143 -7.02 45.66 -1.12
CA LEU A 143 -7.72 46.92 -0.88
C LEU A 143 -7.02 47.79 0.17
N ALA A 144 -6.45 47.16 1.20
CA ALA A 144 -5.73 47.84 2.27
C ALA A 144 -4.36 48.38 1.81
N THR A 145 -3.65 47.67 0.93
CA THR A 145 -2.27 48.01 0.56
C THR A 145 -2.13 48.60 -0.84
N ARG A 146 -3.19 48.50 -1.66
CA ARG A 146 -3.18 48.73 -3.11
C ARG A 146 -2.07 47.99 -3.85
N SER A 147 -1.53 46.93 -3.24
CA SER A 147 -0.37 46.18 -3.73
C SER A 147 -0.77 44.74 -4.02
N LEU A 148 -0.65 44.35 -5.29
CA LEU A 148 -0.92 42.97 -5.73
C LEU A 148 0.05 41.99 -5.06
N ALA A 149 1.30 42.40 -4.85
CA ALA A 149 2.31 41.59 -4.19
C ALA A 149 1.94 41.29 -2.72
N ALA A 150 1.44 42.29 -1.99
CA ALA A 150 1.01 42.12 -0.61
C ALA A 150 -0.22 41.22 -0.49
N ALA A 151 -1.16 41.32 -1.45
CA ALA A 151 -2.34 40.46 -1.51
C ALA A 151 -2.00 38.98 -1.75
N VAL A 152 -1.08 38.74 -2.69
CA VAL A 152 -0.54 37.41 -2.99
C VAL A 152 0.18 36.82 -1.77
N ALA A 153 0.98 37.62 -1.06
CA ALA A 153 1.67 37.21 0.16
C ALA A 153 0.69 36.80 1.28
N ALA A 154 -0.32 37.63 1.54
CA ALA A 154 -1.31 37.38 2.58
C ALA A 154 -2.09 36.06 2.33
N HIS A 155 -2.43 35.80 1.06
CA HIS A 155 -3.12 34.58 0.67
C HIS A 155 -2.24 33.32 0.84
N ALA A 156 -0.96 33.40 0.50
CA ALA A 156 -0.02 32.30 0.70
C ALA A 156 0.20 31.97 2.20
N VAL A 157 0.29 33.01 3.06
CA VAL A 157 0.37 32.86 4.51
C VAL A 157 -0.89 32.18 5.06
N TYR A 158 -2.08 32.63 4.63
CA TYR A 158 -3.34 32.02 5.05
C TYR A 158 -3.43 30.53 4.70
N ASN A 159 -3.10 30.16 3.45
CA ASN A 159 -3.13 28.75 3.03
C ASN A 159 -2.16 27.89 3.84
N THR A 160 -1.00 28.43 4.20
CA THR A 160 -0.01 27.76 5.06
C THR A 160 -0.58 27.53 6.47
N LEU A 161 -1.24 28.53 7.05
CA LEU A 161 -1.88 28.43 8.36
C LEU A 161 -3.03 27.41 8.40
N VAL A 162 -3.82 27.30 7.33
CA VAL A 162 -4.90 26.30 7.23
C VAL A 162 -4.34 24.86 7.21
N VAL A 163 -3.21 24.63 6.54
CA VAL A 163 -2.53 23.32 6.54
C VAL A 163 -2.03 22.97 7.93
N ILE A 164 -1.40 23.93 8.62
CA ILE A 164 -0.91 23.75 10.00
C ILE A 164 -2.09 23.46 10.94
N HIS A 165 -3.17 24.23 10.87
CA HIS A 165 -4.36 24.03 11.72
C HIS A 165 -4.99 22.65 11.50
N ARG A 166 -5.12 22.20 10.25
CA ARG A 166 -5.64 20.85 9.94
C ARG A 166 -4.70 19.72 10.37
N GLY A 167 -3.39 19.95 10.41
CA GLY A 167 -2.42 19.02 10.99
C GLY A 167 -2.61 18.89 12.51
N VAL A 168 -2.66 20.02 13.22
CA VAL A 168 -2.82 20.08 14.67
C VAL A 168 -4.15 19.48 15.15
N GLN A 169 -5.25 19.71 14.41
CA GLN A 169 -6.56 19.08 14.72
C GLN A 169 -6.53 17.56 14.54
N ARG A 170 -5.68 17.05 13.65
CA ARG A 170 -5.52 15.62 13.40
C ARG A 170 -4.78 14.92 14.54
N ASP A 171 -3.73 15.55 15.03
CA ASP A 171 -2.94 15.03 16.14
C ASP A 171 -3.75 15.09 17.44
N ARG A 172 -4.60 16.11 17.62
CA ARG A 172 -5.57 16.19 18.72
C ARG A 172 -6.68 15.12 18.61
N ALA A 173 -7.25 14.92 17.42
CA ALA A 173 -8.27 13.90 17.19
C ALA A 173 -7.73 12.46 17.31
N ALA A 174 -6.43 12.25 17.07
CA ALA A 174 -5.75 10.96 17.29
C ALA A 174 -5.38 10.73 18.77
N ALA A 175 -5.21 11.80 19.55
CA ALA A 175 -4.86 11.75 20.97
C ALA A 175 -6.07 11.75 21.93
N GLN A 176 -7.27 12.09 21.46
CA GLN A 176 -8.49 12.05 22.27
C GLN A 176 -9.17 10.66 22.15
N PRO A 177 -9.40 9.92 23.24
CA PRO A 177 -10.33 8.79 23.19
C PRO A 177 -11.72 9.31 22.82
N PRO A 178 -12.53 8.53 22.07
CA PRO A 178 -13.82 9.01 21.57
C PRO A 178 -14.71 9.46 22.73
N ALA A 179 -15.01 10.76 22.78
CA ALA A 179 -15.90 11.35 23.76
C ALA A 179 -17.34 10.91 23.47
N GLY A 180 -18.00 10.32 24.47
CA GLY A 180 -19.44 10.04 24.44
C GLY A 180 -19.82 8.60 24.11
N ARG A 181 -19.41 7.64 24.94
CA ARG A 181 -20.19 6.43 25.18
C ARG A 181 -20.31 6.20 26.68
N ASP A 182 -21.48 6.55 27.19
CA ASP A 182 -21.95 6.14 28.51
C ASP A 182 -22.05 4.60 28.54
N PRO A 183 -21.50 3.87 29.54
CA PRO A 183 -21.44 2.40 29.52
C PRO A 183 -22.79 1.69 29.71
N ALA A 184 -23.91 2.41 29.76
CA ALA A 184 -25.15 1.91 30.31
C ALA A 184 -26.41 2.10 29.42
N GLN A 185 -26.35 1.89 28.10
CA GLN A 185 -27.57 1.66 27.30
C GLN A 185 -27.35 0.69 26.12
N PRO A 186 -27.93 -0.53 26.15
CA PRO A 186 -27.97 -1.43 25.00
C PRO A 186 -29.21 -1.17 24.13
N PHE A 187 -28.99 -1.11 22.81
CA PHE A 187 -29.95 -1.44 21.73
C PHE A 187 -31.37 -0.84 21.80
N ALA A 188 -31.61 0.32 21.17
CA ALA A 188 -32.98 0.80 20.92
C ALA A 188 -33.29 1.33 19.50
N ASP A 189 -32.33 1.72 18.66
CA ASP A 189 -32.65 2.54 17.47
C ASP A 189 -32.64 1.84 16.09
N HIS A 190 -33.02 0.57 16.02
CA HIS A 190 -33.27 -0.11 14.72
C HIS A 190 -34.72 -0.58 14.50
N ALA A 191 -35.68 -0.05 15.25
CA ALA A 191 -37.09 -0.46 15.17
C ALA A 191 -37.93 0.19 14.04
N ALA A 192 -37.33 0.84 13.04
CA ALA A 192 -38.10 1.59 12.03
C ALA A 192 -37.73 1.31 10.57
N LEU A 193 -37.56 0.04 10.20
CA LEU A 193 -37.69 -0.40 8.79
C LEU A 193 -38.32 -1.80 8.76
N ARG A 194 -39.66 -1.86 8.70
CA ARG A 194 -40.40 -3.10 8.40
C ARG A 194 -40.50 -3.27 6.88
N PRO A 195 -40.05 -4.38 6.29
CA PRO A 195 -40.55 -4.84 4.99
C PRO A 195 -41.94 -5.48 5.19
N SER A 196 -42.86 -5.17 4.29
CA SER A 196 -44.15 -5.85 4.16
C SER A 196 -43.93 -7.36 3.98
N ALA A 197 -44.48 -8.16 4.89
CA ALA A 197 -44.43 -9.62 4.83
C ALA A 197 -45.56 -10.17 3.95
N SER A 198 -45.22 -11.00 2.97
CA SER A 198 -46.14 -12.01 2.44
C SER A 198 -46.08 -13.25 3.34
N PRO A 199 -47.20 -13.84 3.77
CA PRO A 199 -47.18 -14.96 4.71
C PRO A 199 -47.01 -16.29 3.99
N GLY A 200 -45.93 -17.01 4.28
CA GLY A 200 -45.77 -18.41 3.88
C GLY A 200 -44.34 -18.85 3.61
N ALA A 201 -43.49 -18.91 4.63
CA ALA A 201 -42.32 -19.79 4.61
C ALA A 201 -41.85 -20.05 6.05
N GLN A 202 -42.00 -21.30 6.48
CA GLN A 202 -41.60 -21.79 7.80
C GLN A 202 -40.08 -21.68 7.97
N LEU A 203 -39.65 -21.10 9.10
CA LEU A 203 -38.26 -21.06 9.53
C LEU A 203 -37.79 -22.48 9.86
N SER A 204 -37.02 -23.07 8.96
CA SER A 204 -36.27 -24.29 9.21
C SER A 204 -34.80 -24.13 8.79
N SER A 205 -33.94 -24.36 9.79
CA SER A 205 -32.51 -24.64 9.73
C SER A 205 -31.52 -23.48 9.51
N VAL A 206 -30.58 -23.39 10.45
CA VAL A 206 -29.34 -22.59 10.46
C VAL A 206 -28.29 -23.19 9.48
N ALA A 207 -28.72 -23.93 8.46
CA ALA A 207 -27.86 -24.65 7.52
C ALA A 207 -27.25 -23.84 6.35
N PRO A 208 -27.77 -22.68 5.87
CA PRO A 208 -27.33 -22.17 4.57
C PRO A 208 -25.99 -21.39 4.61
N MET A 209 -25.43 -21.07 5.78
CA MET A 209 -24.14 -20.34 5.84
C MET A 209 -22.93 -21.28 5.70
N ALA A 210 -23.03 -22.52 6.17
CA ALA A 210 -21.98 -23.53 6.01
C ALA A 210 -21.89 -24.05 4.56
N GLN A 211 -23.00 -24.06 3.81
CA GLN A 211 -23.04 -24.52 2.42
C GLN A 211 -22.50 -23.48 1.42
N SER A 212 -22.39 -22.20 1.81
CA SER A 212 -21.82 -21.14 0.96
C SER A 212 -20.28 -21.13 0.93
N LEU A 213 -19.62 -21.77 1.90
CA LEU A 213 -18.16 -21.93 1.96
C LEU A 213 -17.65 -23.19 1.25
N ALA A 214 -18.56 -24.11 0.90
CA ALA A 214 -18.32 -25.19 -0.04
C ALA A 214 -18.40 -24.66 -1.49
N GLY A 215 -17.63 -23.61 -1.79
CA GLY A 215 -17.39 -23.21 -3.18
C GLY A 215 -16.86 -24.39 -3.99
N PRO A 216 -17.02 -24.39 -5.32
CA PRO A 216 -16.66 -25.53 -6.18
C PRO A 216 -15.18 -25.92 -6.01
N PRO A 217 -14.85 -27.20 -6.27
CA PRO A 217 -13.47 -27.67 -6.19
C PRO A 217 -12.60 -26.86 -7.15
N PHE A 218 -11.42 -26.46 -6.68
CA PHE A 218 -10.45 -25.70 -7.47
C PHE A 218 -9.79 -26.57 -8.54
N LEU A 219 -9.65 -27.86 -8.24
CA LEU A 219 -9.04 -28.86 -9.12
C LEU A 219 -10.09 -29.91 -9.49
N GLN A 220 -10.16 -30.29 -10.78
CA GLN A 220 -11.11 -31.32 -11.21
C GLN A 220 -10.63 -32.72 -10.76
N PRO A 221 -11.54 -33.62 -10.30
CA PRO A 221 -11.19 -34.95 -9.78
C PRO A 221 -10.43 -35.85 -10.76
N SER A 222 -10.64 -35.68 -12.07
CA SER A 222 -9.99 -36.45 -13.14
C SER A 222 -8.52 -36.07 -13.37
N GLU A 223 -8.00 -35.07 -12.63
CA GLU A 223 -6.65 -34.53 -12.78
C GLU A 223 -5.99 -34.23 -11.44
N GLN A 224 -6.33 -34.98 -10.39
CA GLN A 224 -5.37 -35.09 -9.30
C GLN A 224 -4.07 -35.58 -9.95
N PRO A 225 -3.00 -34.76 -9.99
CA PRO A 225 -1.75 -35.26 -10.50
C PRO A 225 -1.48 -36.52 -9.69
N GLU A 226 -1.11 -37.63 -10.34
CA GLU A 226 -0.36 -38.66 -9.63
C GLU A 226 0.62 -37.88 -8.77
N ARG A 227 0.49 -37.97 -7.44
CA ARG A 227 1.48 -37.40 -6.54
C ARG A 227 2.75 -38.15 -6.90
N ARG A 228 3.51 -37.65 -7.87
CA ARG A 228 4.84 -38.14 -8.17
C ARG A 228 5.66 -37.65 -6.99
N GLU A 229 5.63 -38.45 -5.94
CA GLU A 229 6.31 -38.19 -4.69
C GLU A 229 7.73 -37.72 -5.01
N GLY A 230 8.09 -36.53 -4.52
CA GLY A 230 9.42 -35.95 -4.66
C GLY A 230 9.63 -34.97 -5.82
N ILE A 231 8.78 -34.89 -6.85
CA ILE A 231 8.99 -33.91 -7.95
C ILE A 231 8.43 -32.53 -7.55
N PRO A 232 9.25 -31.46 -7.52
CA PRO A 232 8.74 -30.11 -7.24
C PRO A 232 7.89 -29.58 -8.41
N VAL A 233 6.79 -28.92 -8.08
CA VAL A 233 5.97 -28.20 -9.07
C VAL A 233 6.63 -26.90 -9.52
N ALA A 234 7.45 -26.30 -8.67
CA ALA A 234 8.27 -25.15 -9.02
C ALA A 234 9.60 -25.21 -8.24
N GLU A 235 10.70 -24.84 -8.90
CA GLU A 235 12.03 -24.85 -8.28
C GLU A 235 12.88 -23.66 -8.72
N LEU A 236 13.68 -23.17 -7.80
CA LEU A 236 14.90 -22.40 -8.05
C LEU A 236 16.06 -23.28 -7.60
N ASP A 237 17.03 -23.51 -8.48
CA ASP A 237 18.21 -24.31 -8.22
C ASP A 237 19.46 -23.44 -8.43
N ASN A 238 20.12 -23.11 -7.31
CA ASN A 238 21.34 -22.31 -7.24
C ASN A 238 21.25 -21.00 -8.05
N VAL A 239 20.11 -20.32 -7.95
CA VAL A 239 19.81 -19.14 -8.77
C VAL A 239 20.54 -17.91 -8.24
N SER A 240 21.31 -17.27 -9.12
CA SER A 240 21.91 -15.96 -8.86
C SER A 240 21.43 -14.92 -9.85
N LYS A 241 21.24 -13.68 -9.38
CA LYS A 241 20.84 -12.55 -10.20
C LYS A 241 21.50 -11.26 -9.75
N ARG A 242 22.05 -10.50 -10.69
CA ARG A 242 22.68 -9.20 -10.49
C ARG A 242 22.00 -8.11 -11.31
N PHE A 243 21.90 -6.91 -10.74
CA PHE A 243 21.51 -5.68 -11.42
C PHE A 243 22.61 -4.64 -11.23
N GLY A 244 23.41 -4.42 -12.28
CA GLY A 244 24.60 -3.57 -12.17
C GLY A 244 25.52 -4.09 -11.07
N ARG A 245 25.70 -3.30 -10.00
CA ARG A 245 26.53 -3.68 -8.84
C ARG A 245 25.79 -4.51 -7.77
N ILE A 246 24.46 -4.49 -7.77
CA ILE A 246 23.63 -5.10 -6.72
C ILE A 246 23.42 -6.58 -7.03
N ARG A 247 23.84 -7.47 -6.13
CA ARG A 247 23.52 -8.89 -6.18
C ARG A 247 22.15 -9.09 -5.52
N ALA A 248 21.11 -9.26 -6.34
CA ALA A 248 19.74 -9.37 -5.86
C ALA A 248 19.39 -10.78 -5.40
N LEU A 249 20.01 -11.81 -6.00
CA LEU A 249 19.97 -13.20 -5.56
C LEU A 249 21.35 -13.82 -5.68
N ASP A 250 21.67 -14.71 -4.75
CA ASP A 250 22.96 -15.36 -4.62
C ASP A 250 22.78 -16.81 -4.23
N GLU A 251 22.89 -17.72 -5.21
CA GLU A 251 22.80 -19.18 -5.03
C GLU A 251 21.52 -19.61 -4.30
N VAL A 252 20.40 -18.98 -4.65
CA VAL A 252 19.10 -19.27 -4.04
C VAL A 252 18.57 -20.60 -4.55
N THR A 253 18.35 -21.52 -3.61
CA THR A 253 17.71 -22.82 -3.85
C THR A 253 16.42 -22.92 -3.06
N LEU A 254 15.30 -23.13 -3.75
CA LEU A 254 13.96 -23.26 -3.18
C LEU A 254 13.14 -24.26 -4.01
N THR A 255 12.33 -25.07 -3.35
CA THR A 255 11.40 -26.01 -4.00
C THR A 255 10.01 -25.82 -3.44
N LEU A 256 9.01 -25.91 -4.32
CA LEU A 256 7.59 -25.93 -4.00
C LEU A 256 7.01 -27.25 -4.48
N HIS A 257 6.26 -27.93 -3.62
CA HIS A 257 5.62 -29.20 -3.88
C HIS A 257 4.09 -29.06 -3.95
N ALA A 258 3.41 -30.07 -4.51
CA ALA A 258 1.96 -30.12 -4.55
C ALA A 258 1.37 -30.20 -3.13
N GLY A 259 0.28 -29.47 -2.87
CA GLY A 259 -0.35 -29.37 -1.56
C GLY A 259 0.44 -28.56 -0.52
N GLU A 260 1.52 -27.90 -0.92
CA GLU A 260 2.36 -27.09 -0.04
C GLU A 260 2.00 -25.60 -0.14
N VAL A 261 2.01 -24.92 1.01
CA VAL A 261 2.03 -23.46 1.10
C VAL A 261 3.43 -23.03 1.56
N LEU A 262 4.25 -22.55 0.63
CA LEU A 262 5.59 -22.03 0.89
C LEU A 262 5.56 -20.50 1.02
N PHE A 263 5.95 -19.99 2.19
CA PHE A 263 6.14 -18.57 2.42
C PHE A 263 7.60 -18.17 2.21
N LEU A 264 7.85 -17.16 1.39
CA LEU A 264 9.13 -16.47 1.29
C LEU A 264 9.08 -15.17 2.11
N LEU A 265 9.73 -15.17 3.26
CA LEU A 265 9.81 -14.06 4.20
C LEU A 265 11.17 -13.37 4.08
N GLY A 266 11.22 -12.07 4.32
CA GLY A 266 12.47 -11.32 4.28
C GLY A 266 12.21 -9.82 4.33
N PRO A 267 13.21 -9.00 4.67
CA PRO A 267 13.06 -7.55 4.64
C PRO A 267 12.87 -7.01 3.21
N ASN A 268 12.51 -5.73 3.11
CA ASN A 268 12.46 -5.05 1.81
C ASN A 268 13.85 -5.02 1.17
N GLY A 269 13.93 -5.36 -0.11
CA GLY A 269 15.22 -5.44 -0.82
C GLY A 269 15.96 -6.78 -0.66
N ALA A 270 15.45 -7.73 0.13
CA ALA A 270 16.09 -9.04 0.32
C ALA A 270 16.14 -9.94 -0.93
N GLY A 271 15.38 -9.61 -1.99
CA GLY A 271 15.37 -10.36 -3.25
C GLY A 271 14.04 -11.07 -3.58
N LYS A 272 13.02 -10.99 -2.72
CA LYS A 272 11.71 -11.66 -2.89
C LYS A 272 11.08 -11.51 -4.28
N THR A 273 10.87 -10.27 -4.71
CA THR A 273 10.28 -9.96 -6.03
C THR A 273 11.16 -10.45 -7.18
N THR A 274 12.49 -10.45 -7.01
CA THR A 274 13.43 -10.99 -8.00
C THR A 274 13.30 -12.51 -8.11
N ALA A 275 13.19 -13.21 -6.98
CA ALA A 275 12.98 -14.66 -6.92
C ALA A 275 11.65 -15.03 -7.59
N ILE A 276 10.55 -14.35 -7.23
CA ILE A 276 9.24 -14.51 -7.88
C ILE A 276 9.36 -14.28 -9.40
N SER A 277 9.96 -13.16 -9.82
CA SER A 277 10.07 -12.82 -11.25
C SER A 277 10.79 -13.88 -12.06
N ILE A 278 11.80 -14.53 -11.48
CA ILE A 278 12.52 -15.63 -12.12
C ILE A 278 11.68 -16.90 -12.14
N LEU A 279 11.04 -17.24 -11.01
CA LEU A 279 10.19 -18.42 -10.87
C LEU A 279 9.04 -18.44 -11.89
N ILE A 280 8.44 -17.27 -12.15
CA ILE A 280 7.34 -17.12 -13.12
C ILE A 280 7.81 -16.80 -14.55
N GLY A 281 9.13 -16.75 -14.79
CA GLY A 281 9.71 -16.57 -16.12
C GLY A 281 9.68 -15.15 -16.69
N LEU A 282 9.37 -14.13 -15.88
CA LEU A 282 9.51 -12.72 -16.28
C LEU A 282 10.97 -12.26 -16.36
N ARG A 283 11.88 -12.98 -15.69
CA ARG A 283 13.32 -12.71 -15.72
C ARG A 283 14.12 -14.00 -15.86
N GLN A 284 15.22 -13.93 -16.58
CA GLN A 284 16.20 -15.01 -16.66
C GLN A 284 17.23 -14.88 -15.53
N PRO A 285 17.59 -15.97 -14.84
CA PRO A 285 18.70 -15.97 -13.88
C PRO A 285 20.05 -15.78 -14.60
N ASP A 286 21.05 -15.22 -13.93
CA ASP A 286 22.40 -15.11 -14.50
C ASP A 286 23.19 -16.41 -14.33
N ARG A 287 22.90 -17.17 -13.25
CA ARG A 287 23.39 -18.52 -12.96
C ARG A 287 22.30 -19.34 -12.29
N GLY A 288 22.45 -20.66 -12.33
CA GLY A 288 21.43 -21.58 -11.83
C GLY A 288 20.27 -21.76 -12.80
N ARG A 289 19.20 -22.41 -12.34
CA ARG A 289 18.04 -22.74 -13.17
C ARG A 289 16.75 -22.54 -12.39
N ALA A 290 15.70 -22.16 -13.09
CA ALA A 290 14.34 -22.17 -12.57
C ALA A 290 13.51 -23.15 -13.39
N ARG A 291 12.64 -23.91 -12.73
CA ARG A 291 11.65 -24.75 -13.43
C ARG A 291 10.27 -24.58 -12.85
N LEU A 292 9.30 -24.81 -13.72
CA LEU A 292 7.88 -24.82 -13.43
C LEU A 292 7.29 -26.06 -14.12
N PHE A 293 6.78 -27.00 -13.33
CA PHE A 293 6.36 -28.33 -13.76
C PHE A 293 7.45 -29.06 -14.58
N GLY A 294 8.71 -28.92 -14.15
CA GLY A 294 9.88 -29.48 -14.83
C GLY A 294 10.31 -28.77 -16.12
N LEU A 295 9.59 -27.72 -16.54
CA LEU A 295 9.86 -26.94 -17.75
C LEU A 295 10.51 -25.59 -17.42
N ASP A 296 11.19 -24.99 -18.39
CA ASP A 296 11.66 -23.60 -18.28
C ASP A 296 10.44 -22.65 -18.18
N PRO A 297 10.34 -21.80 -17.13
CA PRO A 297 9.18 -20.95 -16.89
C PRO A 297 8.97 -19.88 -17.97
N ARG A 298 9.98 -19.61 -18.83
CA ARG A 298 9.87 -18.69 -19.97
C ARG A 298 9.03 -19.28 -21.11
N LEU A 299 8.85 -20.59 -21.15
CA LEU A 299 7.99 -21.25 -22.15
C LEU A 299 6.51 -20.98 -21.82
N PRO A 300 5.70 -20.51 -22.79
CA PRO A 300 4.27 -20.25 -22.57
C PRO A 300 3.51 -21.46 -22.00
N ARG A 301 3.84 -22.68 -22.46
CA ARG A 301 3.21 -23.91 -21.97
C ARG A 301 3.44 -24.18 -20.48
N ALA A 302 4.58 -23.75 -19.92
CA ALA A 302 4.87 -23.93 -18.50
C ALA A 302 3.92 -23.07 -17.63
N ARG A 303 3.50 -21.92 -18.14
CA ARG A 303 2.66 -20.95 -17.42
C ARG A 303 1.15 -21.20 -17.57
N ARG A 304 0.73 -22.16 -18.40
CA ARG A 304 -0.70 -22.48 -18.61
C ARG A 304 -1.37 -23.05 -17.36
N GLU A 305 -0.60 -23.64 -16.46
CA GLU A 305 -1.07 -24.24 -15.21
C GLU A 305 -0.67 -23.40 -13.98
N LEU A 306 -0.19 -22.16 -14.20
CA LEU A 306 0.27 -21.24 -13.17
C LEU A 306 -0.68 -20.04 -13.03
N GLY A 307 -1.12 -19.78 -11.81
CA GLY A 307 -1.77 -18.54 -11.40
C GLY A 307 -0.76 -17.55 -10.85
N VAL A 308 -0.90 -16.26 -11.18
CA VAL A 308 0.01 -15.23 -10.65
C VAL A 308 -0.77 -14.01 -10.20
N MET A 309 -0.45 -13.53 -8.99
CA MET A 309 -0.78 -12.21 -8.51
C MET A 309 0.52 -11.51 -8.08
N LEU A 310 0.86 -10.40 -8.74
CA LEU A 310 2.02 -9.58 -8.38
C LEU A 310 1.63 -8.45 -7.42
N GLN A 311 2.63 -7.83 -6.79
CA GLN A 311 2.44 -6.81 -5.77
C GLN A 311 1.58 -5.63 -6.26
N GLU A 312 1.88 -5.09 -7.45
CA GLU A 312 1.11 -4.01 -8.06
C GLU A 312 -0.02 -4.57 -8.93
N VAL A 313 -1.25 -4.22 -8.56
CA VAL A 313 -2.44 -4.60 -9.32
C VAL A 313 -3.12 -3.34 -9.79
N THR A 314 -3.09 -3.11 -11.10
CA THR A 314 -3.83 -2.02 -11.75
C THR A 314 -4.80 -2.60 -12.75
N PHE A 315 -6.03 -2.09 -12.73
CA PHE A 315 -7.07 -2.45 -13.69
C PHE A 315 -7.54 -1.21 -14.44
N PRO A 316 -7.91 -1.33 -15.71
CA PRO A 316 -8.59 -0.25 -16.43
C PRO A 316 -9.90 0.12 -15.70
N PRO A 317 -10.07 1.39 -15.27
CA PRO A 317 -11.19 1.76 -14.39
C PRO A 317 -12.56 1.68 -15.08
N THR A 318 -12.58 1.74 -16.42
CA THR A 318 -13.79 1.74 -17.24
C THR A 318 -14.31 0.34 -17.55
N LEU A 319 -13.48 -0.70 -17.40
CA LEU A 319 -13.89 -2.09 -17.62
C LEU A 319 -14.72 -2.60 -16.44
N ARG A 320 -15.69 -3.45 -16.75
CA ARG A 320 -16.48 -4.18 -15.77
C ARG A 320 -15.68 -5.33 -15.17
N VAL A 321 -16.01 -5.70 -13.94
CA VAL A 321 -15.39 -6.84 -13.25
C VAL A 321 -15.50 -8.11 -14.08
N GLY A 322 -16.69 -8.39 -14.64
CA GLY A 322 -16.92 -9.57 -15.47
C GLY A 322 -16.06 -9.58 -16.74
N GLU A 323 -15.86 -8.43 -17.38
CA GLU A 323 -15.03 -8.30 -18.59
C GLU A 323 -13.56 -8.64 -18.30
N ILE A 324 -13.03 -8.18 -17.16
CA ILE A 324 -11.65 -8.50 -16.75
C ILE A 324 -11.50 -9.98 -16.43
N VAL A 325 -12.48 -10.56 -15.71
CA VAL A 325 -12.48 -11.99 -15.42
C VAL A 325 -12.51 -12.80 -16.72
N ASP A 326 -13.39 -12.44 -17.66
CA ASP A 326 -13.51 -13.14 -18.93
C ASP A 326 -12.25 -12.96 -19.81
N LEU A 327 -11.61 -11.78 -19.79
CA LEU A 327 -10.32 -11.53 -20.43
C LEU A 327 -9.24 -12.48 -19.92
N VAL A 328 -9.06 -12.56 -18.59
CA VAL A 328 -8.04 -13.43 -17.98
C VAL A 328 -8.35 -14.91 -18.24
N ARG A 329 -9.62 -15.31 -18.09
CA ARG A 329 -10.08 -16.68 -18.35
C ARG A 329 -9.78 -17.13 -19.78
N GLY A 330 -9.89 -16.24 -20.76
CA GLY A 330 -9.61 -16.52 -22.18
C GLY A 330 -8.17 -16.95 -22.48
N HIS A 331 -7.22 -16.74 -21.57
CA HIS A 331 -5.83 -17.19 -21.71
C HIS A 331 -5.59 -18.64 -21.28
N TYR A 332 -6.57 -19.27 -20.63
CA TYR A 332 -6.44 -20.63 -20.10
C TYR A 332 -7.29 -21.59 -20.92
N PRO A 333 -6.80 -22.83 -21.17
CA PRO A 333 -7.54 -23.81 -21.95
C PRO A 333 -8.81 -24.29 -21.23
N ARG A 334 -8.80 -24.31 -19.89
CA ARG A 334 -9.89 -24.83 -19.05
C ARG A 334 -10.10 -23.93 -17.82
N PRO A 335 -10.58 -22.69 -18.03
CA PRO A 335 -10.76 -21.75 -16.95
C PRO A 335 -11.95 -22.15 -16.07
N LEU A 336 -11.90 -21.78 -14.79
CA LEU A 336 -13.05 -21.86 -13.91
C LEU A 336 -14.20 -21.00 -14.45
N PRO A 337 -15.48 -21.34 -14.18
CA PRO A 337 -16.60 -20.47 -14.50
C PRO A 337 -16.47 -19.08 -13.84
N ARG A 338 -16.89 -18.01 -14.52
CA ARG A 338 -16.80 -16.62 -14.01
C ARG A 338 -17.40 -16.47 -12.60
N ARG A 339 -18.57 -17.09 -12.39
CA ARG A 339 -19.28 -17.09 -11.11
C ARG A 339 -18.39 -17.65 -10.00
N ASP A 340 -17.70 -18.74 -10.31
CA ASP A 340 -16.92 -19.47 -9.32
C ASP A 340 -15.65 -18.68 -8.98
N VAL A 341 -14.97 -18.09 -9.98
CA VAL A 341 -13.83 -17.18 -9.78
C VAL A 341 -14.17 -16.04 -8.81
N LEU A 342 -15.30 -15.36 -9.01
CA LEU A 342 -15.72 -14.27 -8.13
C LEU A 342 -16.21 -14.76 -6.77
N GLY A 343 -16.85 -15.94 -6.74
CA GLY A 343 -17.30 -16.59 -5.51
C GLY A 343 -16.16 -16.89 -4.54
N LEU A 344 -14.97 -17.24 -5.05
CA LEU A 344 -13.78 -17.54 -4.24
C LEU A 344 -13.42 -16.44 -3.23
N VAL A 345 -13.72 -15.18 -3.57
CA VAL A 345 -13.32 -13.99 -2.81
C VAL A 345 -14.52 -13.14 -2.39
N GLY A 346 -15.73 -13.69 -2.42
CA GLY A 346 -16.95 -12.99 -2.02
C GLY A 346 -17.28 -11.78 -2.90
N LEU A 347 -16.99 -11.85 -4.20
CA LEU A 347 -17.29 -10.81 -5.20
C LEU A 347 -18.43 -11.21 -6.15
N SER A 348 -19.26 -12.19 -5.78
CA SER A 348 -20.48 -12.51 -6.51
C SER A 348 -21.41 -11.29 -6.58
N GLY A 349 -22.04 -11.05 -7.74
CA GLY A 349 -23.01 -9.97 -7.92
C GLY A 349 -22.40 -8.60 -8.28
N VAL A 350 -21.07 -8.48 -8.34
CA VAL A 350 -20.41 -7.23 -8.80
C VAL A 350 -19.92 -7.29 -10.25
N GLU A 351 -20.30 -8.31 -11.01
CA GLU A 351 -19.85 -8.58 -12.39
C GLU A 351 -20.04 -7.37 -13.31
N MET A 352 -21.18 -6.68 -13.17
CA MET A 352 -21.59 -5.57 -14.02
C MET A 352 -21.02 -4.22 -13.56
N ARG A 353 -20.36 -4.18 -12.39
CA ARG A 353 -19.77 -2.96 -11.86
C ARG A 353 -18.44 -2.67 -12.54
N GLN A 354 -18.19 -1.40 -12.85
CA GLN A 354 -16.88 -0.95 -13.33
C GLN A 354 -15.82 -0.99 -12.22
N VAL A 355 -14.59 -1.34 -12.57
CA VAL A 355 -13.50 -1.48 -11.58
C VAL A 355 -13.10 -0.16 -10.92
N GLY A 356 -13.30 0.96 -11.60
CA GLY A 356 -13.15 2.29 -11.01
C GLY A 356 -14.07 2.51 -9.80
N GLY A 357 -15.21 1.83 -9.77
CA GLY A 357 -16.16 1.88 -8.67
C GLY A 357 -15.82 0.96 -7.48
N LEU A 358 -14.83 0.06 -7.59
CA LEU A 358 -14.48 -0.85 -6.49
C LEU A 358 -13.69 -0.15 -5.38
N SER A 359 -13.79 -0.65 -4.15
CA SER A 359 -12.86 -0.30 -3.08
C SER A 359 -11.46 -0.87 -3.36
N ASN A 360 -10.43 -0.37 -2.67
CA ASN A 360 -9.08 -0.95 -2.78
C ASN A 360 -9.06 -2.43 -2.38
N GLY A 361 -9.76 -2.79 -1.29
CA GLY A 361 -9.86 -4.19 -0.85
C GLY A 361 -10.59 -5.08 -1.86
N GLN A 362 -11.65 -4.58 -2.51
CA GLN A 362 -12.33 -5.30 -3.59
C GLN A 362 -11.43 -5.49 -4.82
N ARG A 363 -10.63 -4.48 -5.20
CA ARG A 363 -9.62 -4.63 -6.28
C ARG A 363 -8.58 -5.69 -5.92
N ARG A 364 -8.10 -5.69 -4.67
CA ARG A 364 -7.13 -6.69 -4.20
C ARG A 364 -7.71 -8.10 -4.24
N ARG A 365 -8.94 -8.28 -3.74
CA ARG A 365 -9.67 -9.56 -3.82
C ARG A 365 -9.90 -10.02 -5.27
N LEU A 366 -10.26 -9.10 -6.17
CA LEU A 366 -10.36 -9.41 -7.60
C LEU A 366 -9.01 -9.92 -8.15
N ALA A 367 -7.90 -9.27 -7.80
CA ALA A 367 -6.56 -9.71 -8.21
C ALA A 367 -6.24 -11.12 -7.74
N VAL A 368 -6.54 -11.42 -6.48
CA VAL A 368 -6.40 -12.76 -5.91
C VAL A 368 -7.22 -13.75 -6.72
N ALA A 369 -8.51 -13.49 -6.97
CA ALA A 369 -9.39 -14.36 -7.74
C ALA A 369 -8.88 -14.64 -9.16
N LEU A 370 -8.35 -13.61 -9.85
CA LEU A 370 -7.82 -13.77 -11.20
C LEU A 370 -6.63 -14.71 -11.27
N ALA A 371 -5.84 -14.84 -10.19
CA ALA A 371 -4.77 -15.83 -10.13
C ALA A 371 -5.31 -17.27 -10.20
N PHE A 372 -6.52 -17.53 -9.70
CA PHE A 372 -7.15 -18.86 -9.74
C PHE A 372 -8.02 -19.10 -10.97
N ALA A 373 -8.23 -18.09 -11.82
CA ALA A 373 -9.17 -18.15 -12.94
C ALA A 373 -8.91 -19.30 -13.92
N GLY A 374 -7.65 -19.71 -14.07
CA GLY A 374 -7.23 -20.79 -14.97
C GLY A 374 -7.33 -22.21 -14.41
N ALA A 375 -7.92 -22.42 -13.23
CA ALA A 375 -7.82 -23.67 -12.47
C ALA A 375 -6.36 -24.16 -12.34
N PRO A 376 -5.44 -23.29 -11.90
CA PRO A 376 -4.01 -23.60 -11.92
C PRO A 376 -3.64 -24.69 -10.92
N ARG A 377 -2.55 -25.42 -11.17
CA ARG A 377 -1.96 -26.38 -10.22
C ARG A 377 -0.99 -25.72 -9.24
N ALA A 378 -0.45 -24.57 -9.60
CA ALA A 378 0.36 -23.75 -8.70
C ALA A 378 -0.06 -22.28 -8.80
N VAL A 379 -0.02 -21.56 -7.68
CA VAL A 379 -0.24 -20.11 -7.65
C VAL A 379 0.93 -19.40 -6.96
N VAL A 380 1.30 -18.24 -7.48
CA VAL A 380 2.29 -17.34 -6.86
C VAL A 380 1.56 -16.06 -6.50
N LEU A 381 1.46 -15.73 -5.20
CA LEU A 381 0.79 -14.51 -4.74
C LEU A 381 1.76 -13.63 -3.96
N ASP A 382 1.94 -12.40 -4.47
CA ASP A 382 2.85 -11.41 -3.90
C ASP A 382 2.10 -10.43 -2.99
N GLU A 383 2.23 -10.62 -1.68
CA GLU A 383 1.57 -9.86 -0.60
C GLU A 383 0.02 -9.84 -0.65
N PRO A 384 -0.69 -10.95 -0.91
CA PRO A 384 -2.09 -10.94 -1.36
C PRO A 384 -3.09 -10.21 -0.46
N THR A 385 -2.79 -10.09 0.83
CA THR A 385 -3.67 -9.57 1.90
C THR A 385 -3.45 -8.10 2.24
N VAL A 386 -2.47 -7.43 1.63
CA VAL A 386 -2.15 -6.04 1.93
C VAL A 386 -3.34 -5.12 1.64
N GLY A 387 -3.71 -4.32 2.65
CA GLY A 387 -4.82 -3.38 2.56
C GLY A 387 -6.21 -4.01 2.65
N LEU A 388 -6.31 -5.31 2.99
CA LEU A 388 -7.58 -5.96 3.33
C LEU A 388 -7.94 -5.73 4.79
N ASP A 389 -9.24 -5.62 5.06
CA ASP A 389 -9.77 -5.73 6.42
C ASP A 389 -9.64 -7.17 6.96
N VAL A 390 -9.92 -7.34 8.26
CA VAL A 390 -9.75 -8.62 8.96
C VAL A 390 -10.60 -9.74 8.36
N GLU A 391 -11.84 -9.46 7.96
CA GLU A 391 -12.76 -10.45 7.42
C GLU A 391 -12.34 -10.87 6.02
N SER A 392 -12.08 -9.90 5.13
CA SER A 392 -11.58 -10.15 3.77
C SER A 392 -10.28 -10.95 3.77
N ARG A 393 -9.37 -10.66 4.72
CA ARG A 393 -8.12 -11.40 4.87
C ARG A 393 -8.37 -12.86 5.26
N ARG A 394 -9.28 -13.11 6.22
CA ARG A 394 -9.66 -14.48 6.63
C ARG A 394 -10.27 -15.28 5.48
N GLN A 395 -11.09 -14.64 4.64
CA GLN A 395 -11.66 -15.29 3.44
C GLN A 395 -10.55 -15.74 2.47
N VAL A 396 -9.57 -14.88 2.19
CA VAL A 396 -8.42 -15.23 1.34
C VAL A 396 -7.59 -16.36 1.95
N TRP A 397 -7.36 -16.34 3.26
CA TRP A 397 -6.65 -17.41 3.97
C TRP A 397 -7.35 -18.75 3.85
N GLU A 398 -8.67 -18.78 4.05
CA GLU A 398 -9.44 -20.03 3.96
C GLU A 398 -9.45 -20.58 2.54
N MET A 399 -9.58 -19.71 1.54
CA MET A 399 -9.46 -20.06 0.13
C MET A 399 -8.09 -20.70 -0.18
N ILE A 400 -6.99 -20.12 0.32
CA ILE A 400 -5.62 -20.66 0.15
C ILE A 400 -5.48 -22.02 0.83
N ARG A 401 -5.95 -22.17 2.08
CA ARG A 401 -5.92 -23.47 2.80
C ARG A 401 -6.62 -24.55 2.02
N ARG A 402 -7.84 -24.27 1.57
CA ARG A 402 -8.67 -25.23 0.84
C ARG A 402 -8.02 -25.63 -0.49
N TYR A 403 -7.49 -24.66 -1.23
CA TYR A 403 -6.76 -24.92 -2.47
C TYR A 403 -5.54 -25.83 -2.24
N ALA A 404 -4.77 -25.60 -1.18
CA ALA A 404 -3.64 -26.45 -0.83
C ALA A 404 -4.08 -27.86 -0.40
N ALA A 405 -5.15 -27.97 0.40
CA ALA A 405 -5.72 -29.25 0.82
C ALA A 405 -6.21 -30.12 -0.35
N GLU A 406 -6.67 -29.49 -1.44
CA GLU A 406 -7.05 -30.15 -2.69
C GLU A 406 -5.84 -30.57 -3.55
N GLY A 407 -4.61 -30.24 -3.15
CA GLY A 407 -3.36 -30.58 -3.84
C GLY A 407 -2.74 -29.44 -4.65
N GLY A 408 -3.34 -28.25 -4.64
CA GLY A 408 -2.76 -27.06 -5.23
C GLY A 408 -1.49 -26.61 -4.49
N ALA A 409 -0.54 -26.02 -5.21
CA ALA A 409 0.68 -25.51 -4.61
C ALA A 409 0.68 -23.98 -4.54
N VAL A 410 1.12 -23.41 -3.43
CA VAL A 410 1.04 -21.96 -3.20
C VAL A 410 2.42 -21.42 -2.81
N PHE A 411 2.95 -20.50 -3.61
CA PHE A 411 4.10 -19.68 -3.26
C PHE A 411 3.62 -18.30 -2.83
N LEU A 412 3.95 -17.89 -1.60
CA LEU A 412 3.49 -16.64 -1.02
C LEU A 412 4.66 -15.78 -0.57
N THR A 413 4.54 -14.48 -0.75
CA THR A 413 5.33 -13.50 0.02
C THR A 413 4.39 -12.71 0.92
N SER A 414 4.87 -12.40 2.11
CA SER A 414 4.19 -11.48 3.01
C SER A 414 5.25 -10.82 3.89
N HIS A 415 4.96 -9.59 4.31
CA HIS A 415 5.69 -8.94 5.40
C HIS A 415 4.97 -9.13 6.75
N PHE A 416 3.84 -9.81 6.76
CA PHE A 416 3.07 -10.11 7.96
C PHE A 416 3.35 -11.54 8.43
N LEU A 417 4.11 -11.68 9.51
CA LEU A 417 4.60 -12.98 9.97
C LEU A 417 3.48 -13.87 10.52
N HIS A 418 2.43 -13.27 11.09
CA HIS A 418 1.23 -14.00 11.51
C HIS A 418 0.51 -14.70 10.33
N GLU A 419 0.71 -14.25 9.08
CA GLU A 419 0.17 -14.96 7.90
C GLU A 419 0.89 -16.26 7.64
N ALA A 420 2.21 -16.24 7.76
CA ALA A 420 3.02 -17.45 7.65
C ALA A 420 2.69 -18.42 8.78
N GLU A 421 2.55 -17.94 10.03
CA GLU A 421 2.12 -18.79 11.14
C GLU A 421 0.75 -19.43 10.91
N ALA A 422 -0.18 -18.68 10.30
CA ALA A 422 -1.51 -19.19 10.06
C ALA A 422 -1.56 -20.18 8.88
N LEU A 423 -0.77 -19.98 7.82
CA LEU A 423 -0.99 -20.65 6.53
C LEU A 423 0.17 -21.52 6.04
N ALA A 424 1.40 -21.25 6.48
CA ALA A 424 2.57 -21.86 5.89
C ALA A 424 2.67 -23.35 6.26
N THR A 425 2.87 -24.18 5.25
CA THR A 425 3.44 -25.51 5.46
C THR A 425 4.94 -25.38 5.72
N ARG A 426 5.60 -24.50 4.96
CA ARG A 426 7.03 -24.20 5.05
C ARG A 426 7.30 -22.72 4.87
N VAL A 427 8.38 -22.28 5.50
CA VAL A 427 8.89 -20.93 5.48
C VAL A 427 10.33 -20.95 5.00
N ALA A 428 10.63 -20.11 4.02
CA ALA A 428 11.98 -19.74 3.63
C ALA A 428 12.21 -18.28 4.01
N VAL A 429 13.28 -18.02 4.74
CA VAL A 429 13.74 -16.67 5.10
C VAL A 429 14.85 -16.29 4.14
N ILE A 430 14.64 -15.23 3.37
CA ILE A 430 15.64 -14.63 2.48
C ILE A 430 16.16 -13.33 3.10
N ASP A 431 17.48 -13.18 3.14
CA ASP A 431 18.15 -11.93 3.48
C ASP A 431 19.33 -11.67 2.55
N ARG A 432 19.49 -10.42 2.12
CA ARG A 432 20.55 -9.97 1.19
C ARG A 432 20.78 -10.92 -0.01
N GLY A 433 19.69 -11.43 -0.57
CA GLY A 433 19.70 -12.32 -1.74
C GLY A 433 20.02 -13.79 -1.45
N ARG A 434 20.14 -14.22 -0.19
CA ARG A 434 20.44 -15.61 0.22
C ARG A 434 19.35 -16.19 1.10
N ILE A 435 19.10 -17.50 0.99
CA ILE A 435 18.23 -18.21 1.93
C ILE A 435 19.01 -18.47 3.21
N VAL A 436 18.60 -17.80 4.30
CA VAL A 436 19.26 -17.91 5.61
C VAL A 436 18.62 -18.95 6.52
N ALA A 437 17.33 -19.24 6.30
CA ALA A 437 16.64 -20.33 6.96
C ALA A 437 15.54 -20.90 6.06
N HIS A 438 15.27 -22.20 6.21
CA HIS A 438 14.26 -22.90 5.44
C HIS A 438 13.77 -24.11 6.25
N SER A 439 12.53 -24.06 6.73
CA SER A 439 11.94 -25.13 7.57
C SER A 439 10.42 -24.97 7.68
N THR A 440 9.76 -25.79 8.50
CA THR A 440 8.39 -25.52 8.99
C THR A 440 8.39 -24.30 9.90
N VAL A 441 7.22 -23.73 10.20
CA VAL A 441 7.10 -22.60 11.15
C VAL A 441 7.70 -22.96 12.51
N GLU A 442 7.37 -24.15 13.04
CA GLU A 442 7.89 -24.67 14.29
C GLU A 442 9.40 -24.88 14.21
N GLY A 443 9.92 -25.37 13.07
CA GLY A 443 11.34 -25.56 12.86
C GLY A 443 12.12 -24.24 12.80
N ILE A 444 11.54 -23.17 12.23
CA ILE A 444 12.13 -21.82 12.27
C ILE A 444 12.17 -21.29 13.71
N LYS A 445 11.07 -21.43 14.47
CA LYS A 445 11.00 -21.03 15.89
C LYS A 445 12.01 -21.81 16.75
N ALA A 446 12.09 -23.13 16.55
CA ALA A 446 13.00 -24.01 17.29
C ALA A 446 14.49 -23.71 17.02
N ARG A 447 14.83 -23.21 15.84
CA ARG A 447 16.21 -22.86 15.48
C ARG A 447 16.77 -21.69 16.29
N VAL A 448 15.90 -20.81 16.76
CA VAL A 448 16.27 -19.71 17.67
C VAL A 448 16.36 -20.21 19.10
N GLY A 449 15.49 -21.17 19.48
CA GLY A 449 15.59 -21.87 20.76
C GLY A 449 15.38 -20.98 21.98
N LEU A 450 14.78 -19.79 21.78
CA LEU A 450 14.45 -18.85 22.84
C LEU A 450 12.97 -18.97 23.21
N LYS A 451 12.68 -18.61 24.46
CA LYS A 451 11.35 -18.39 25.03
C LYS A 451 11.30 -16.93 25.49
N ARG A 452 10.09 -16.35 25.46
CA ARG A 452 9.83 -15.00 25.95
C ARG A 452 9.17 -15.06 27.32
N VAL A 453 9.80 -14.45 28.30
CA VAL A 453 9.25 -14.23 29.65
C VAL A 453 8.94 -12.75 29.80
N ARG A 454 7.66 -12.41 29.97
CA ARG A 454 7.20 -11.04 30.19
C ARG A 454 6.68 -10.90 31.62
N LEU A 455 7.07 -9.84 32.32
CA LEU A 455 6.61 -9.55 33.67
C LEU A 455 6.72 -8.07 33.99
N ARG A 456 6.02 -7.62 35.03
CA ARG A 456 6.19 -6.29 35.62
C ARG A 456 6.97 -6.37 36.91
N ALA A 457 7.99 -5.54 37.07
CA ALA A 457 8.79 -5.42 38.29
C ALA A 457 9.39 -4.01 38.40
N ASP A 458 9.78 -3.59 39.60
CA ASP A 458 10.49 -2.31 39.80
C ASP A 458 11.93 -2.39 39.27
N ALA A 459 12.61 -3.49 39.61
CA ALA A 459 13.97 -3.81 39.22
C ALA A 459 14.12 -5.32 39.00
N LEU A 460 15.02 -5.69 38.09
CA LEU A 460 15.46 -7.07 37.92
C LEU A 460 16.92 -7.23 38.38
N PRO A 461 17.27 -8.36 39.01
CA PRO A 461 18.66 -8.71 39.26
C PRO A 461 19.36 -9.05 37.92
N VAL A 462 20.67 -9.26 37.97
CA VAL A 462 21.41 -9.78 36.80
C VAL A 462 21.00 -11.24 36.59
N LEU A 463 20.33 -11.52 35.48
CA LEU A 463 19.84 -12.84 35.13
C LEU A 463 20.82 -13.54 34.17
N PRO A 464 21.52 -14.60 34.58
CA PRO A 464 22.36 -15.39 33.67
C PRO A 464 21.51 -16.13 32.64
N GLY A 465 22.06 -16.37 31.44
CA GLY A 465 21.36 -17.10 30.38
C GLY A 465 20.28 -16.29 29.64
N VAL A 466 20.25 -14.96 29.82
CA VAL A 466 19.39 -14.05 29.06
C VAL A 466 20.09 -13.66 27.76
N ALA A 467 19.48 -13.99 26.62
CA ALA A 467 19.98 -13.61 25.30
C ALA A 467 19.68 -12.15 24.97
N ARG A 468 18.52 -11.66 25.41
CA ARG A 468 18.08 -10.28 25.23
C ARG A 468 17.14 -9.87 26.35
N LEU A 469 17.22 -8.62 26.77
CA LEU A 469 16.32 -8.02 27.75
C LEU A 469 15.83 -6.68 27.20
N ASP A 470 14.52 -6.56 27.00
CA ASP A 470 13.87 -5.30 26.66
C ASP A 470 13.09 -4.78 27.87
N ARG A 471 13.17 -3.46 28.14
CA ARG A 471 12.41 -2.79 29.20
C ARG A 471 11.56 -1.67 28.63
N SER A 472 10.28 -1.64 29.01
CA SER A 472 9.37 -0.53 28.72
C SER A 472 8.61 -0.16 30.01
N GLY A 473 9.03 0.92 30.66
CA GLY A 473 8.51 1.31 31.98
C GLY A 473 8.86 0.28 33.07
N ASP A 474 7.84 -0.26 33.72
CA ASP A 474 7.92 -1.32 34.74
C ASP A 474 7.90 -2.73 34.11
N THR A 475 7.73 -2.83 32.80
CA THR A 475 7.55 -4.09 32.11
C THR A 475 8.87 -4.57 31.51
N TYR A 476 9.27 -5.78 31.86
CA TYR A 476 10.43 -6.47 31.31
C TYR A 476 10.00 -7.58 30.37
N THR A 477 10.72 -7.70 29.26
CA THR A 477 10.59 -8.80 28.29
C THR A 477 11.96 -9.46 28.15
N ILE A 478 12.07 -10.68 28.63
CA ILE A 478 13.31 -11.46 28.73
C ILE A 478 13.25 -12.57 27.67
N TYR A 479 14.29 -12.67 26.85
CA TYR A 479 14.45 -13.76 25.90
C TYR A 479 15.54 -14.70 26.40
N THR A 480 15.20 -15.97 26.61
CA THR A 480 16.12 -16.95 27.21
C THR A 480 15.86 -18.35 26.64
N ALA A 481 16.88 -19.19 26.59
CA ALA A 481 16.71 -20.60 26.24
C ALA A 481 15.99 -21.40 27.35
N ASP A 482 16.10 -20.95 28.62
CA ASP A 482 15.49 -21.60 29.78
C ASP A 482 14.65 -20.61 30.60
N ALA A 483 13.40 -20.45 30.19
CA ALA A 483 12.42 -19.63 30.90
C ALA A 483 12.18 -20.12 32.34
N ASP A 484 12.26 -21.44 32.58
CA ASP A 484 11.97 -22.01 33.89
C ASP A 484 13.09 -21.66 34.88
N GLN A 485 14.34 -21.66 34.42
CA GLN A 485 15.48 -21.18 35.21
C GLN A 485 15.34 -19.70 35.55
N VAL A 486 14.96 -18.85 34.59
CA VAL A 486 14.72 -17.43 34.84
C VAL A 486 13.64 -17.23 35.89
N VAL A 487 12.49 -17.89 35.75
CA VAL A 487 11.39 -17.78 36.72
C VAL A 487 11.82 -18.27 38.11
N ARG A 488 12.55 -19.40 38.21
CA ARG A 488 13.08 -19.89 39.49
C ARG A 488 14.02 -18.89 40.16
N MET A 489 14.90 -18.24 39.39
CA MET A 489 15.82 -17.23 39.92
C MET A 489 15.06 -16.00 40.42
N LEU A 490 14.09 -15.49 39.65
CA LEU A 490 13.27 -14.35 40.09
C LEU A 490 12.59 -14.61 41.44
N VAL A 491 12.07 -15.82 41.64
CA VAL A 491 11.44 -16.22 42.91
C VAL A 491 12.46 -16.38 44.03
N THR A 492 13.62 -16.98 43.75
CA THR A 492 14.65 -17.28 44.78
C THR A 492 15.35 -16.01 45.26
N GLU A 493 15.56 -15.04 44.36
CA GLU A 493 16.11 -13.72 44.67
C GLU A 493 15.07 -12.77 45.32
N GLY A 494 13.84 -13.24 45.55
CA GLY A 494 12.79 -12.44 46.20
C GLY A 494 12.32 -11.24 45.39
N VAL A 495 12.42 -11.30 44.05
CA VAL A 495 11.99 -10.21 43.17
C VAL A 495 10.47 -10.07 43.23
N ALA A 496 9.99 -8.89 43.60
CA ALA A 496 8.57 -8.59 43.53
C ALA A 496 8.17 -8.36 42.07
N PHE A 497 7.40 -9.29 41.49
CA PHE A 497 6.86 -9.16 40.14
C PHE A 497 5.35 -9.43 40.07
N ARG A 498 4.73 -8.95 38.99
CA ARG A 498 3.30 -9.16 38.65
C ARG A 498 3.16 -9.44 37.15
N ASP A 499 2.00 -9.96 36.75
CA ASP A 499 1.64 -10.20 35.35
C ASP A 499 2.70 -11.05 34.59
N LEU A 500 3.19 -12.12 35.22
CA LEU A 500 4.15 -13.04 34.62
C LEU A 500 3.48 -13.86 33.51
N GLU A 501 4.05 -13.78 32.32
CA GLU A 501 3.68 -14.57 31.15
C GLU A 501 4.92 -15.26 30.58
N VAL A 502 4.81 -16.56 30.28
CA VAL A 502 5.86 -17.31 29.58
C VAL A 502 5.27 -17.82 28.27
N HIS A 503 5.82 -17.35 27.16
CA HIS A 503 5.38 -17.76 25.83
C HIS A 503 6.55 -18.36 25.04
N PRO A 504 6.30 -19.35 24.18
CA PRO A 504 7.26 -19.68 23.13
C PRO A 504 7.49 -18.46 22.24
N THR A 505 8.71 -18.30 21.75
CA THR A 505 9.07 -17.24 20.80
C THR A 505 8.22 -17.36 19.54
N ASP A 506 7.63 -16.22 19.14
CA ASP A 506 6.81 -16.16 17.92
C ASP A 506 7.68 -16.14 16.66
N LEU A 507 7.04 -16.24 15.49
CA LEU A 507 7.79 -16.24 14.24
C LEU A 507 8.47 -14.88 13.99
N GLU A 508 7.96 -13.80 14.59
CA GLU A 508 8.52 -12.46 14.48
C GLU A 508 9.88 -12.34 15.16
N GLU A 509 9.95 -12.74 16.42
CA GLU A 509 11.19 -12.79 17.16
C GLU A 509 12.20 -13.74 16.51
N ALA A 510 11.74 -14.92 16.05
CA ALA A 510 12.62 -15.87 15.40
C ALA A 510 13.19 -15.31 14.09
N PHE A 511 12.36 -14.63 13.30
CA PHE A 511 12.75 -13.93 12.09
C PHE A 511 13.79 -12.83 12.39
N LEU A 512 13.54 -11.98 13.39
CA LEU A 512 14.45 -10.91 13.79
C LEU A 512 15.81 -11.45 14.24
N ALA A 513 15.85 -12.54 15.00
CA ALA A 513 17.09 -13.18 15.41
C ALA A 513 17.89 -13.71 14.21
N ILE A 514 17.21 -14.34 13.24
CA ILE A 514 17.85 -14.90 12.04
C ILE A 514 18.38 -13.80 11.11
N THR A 515 17.65 -12.68 10.95
CA THR A 515 18.09 -11.58 10.06
C THR A 515 19.00 -10.56 10.74
N GLY A 516 18.86 -10.36 12.06
CA GLY A 516 19.60 -9.36 12.85
C GLY A 516 20.99 -9.80 13.31
N GLY A 517 21.28 -11.11 13.33
CA GLY A 517 22.57 -11.66 13.76
C GLY A 517 23.77 -11.30 12.87
N THR A 518 23.56 -10.62 11.74
CA THR A 518 24.62 -10.30 10.78
C THR A 518 25.23 -8.91 10.95
N ASP A 519 24.64 -8.04 11.78
CA ASP A 519 25.17 -6.68 12.01
C ASP A 519 26.19 -6.63 13.16
N ALA A 520 26.33 -7.72 13.92
CA ALA A 520 27.32 -7.84 15.02
C ALA A 520 28.69 -8.42 14.59
N ALA A 521 28.85 -8.82 13.32
CA ALA A 521 30.06 -9.47 12.81
C ALA A 521 30.86 -8.63 11.80
N GLY A 522 30.58 -7.33 11.69
CA GLY A 522 31.28 -6.40 10.80
C GLY A 522 31.71 -5.15 11.56
N GLY A 523 32.69 -5.30 12.45
CA GLY A 523 33.51 -4.19 12.94
C GLY A 523 34.49 -3.71 11.88
#